data_AF-A0A8T0I8L3-F1
#
_entry.id   AF-A0A8T0I8L3-F1
#
_cell.length_a   1.000
_cell.length_b   1.000
_cell.length_c   1.000
_cell.angle_alpha   90.00
_cell.angle_beta   90.00
_cell.angle_gamma   90.00
#
_symmetry.space_group_name_H-M   'P 1'
#
loop_
_entity.id
_entity.type
_entity.pdbx_description
1 polymer ?
#
loop_
_entity_poly.entity_id
_entity_poly.type
_entity_poly.pdbx_seq_one_letter_code
_entity_poly.pdbx_strand_id
1 'polypeptide(L)'
;MTSAMPVAPISGAPRPPAAASAHSTPSTPKDIRREVQKEITNLESGDQVVMANAAASIVMLATLPDAVPSLEEVIPRLVPLLQDKSLSVHVQRNACAALTSIMTADHSLYLAAAKTATLAEGLVRCLKGDGESHVDKGLQLNAAAGISVLAQNVEGLLPLQEAEAETAVISSLCSVDDASVKEEMVDALCAFAAHADNRESLFQKVNLFYSRHLNPEVTISEDSPCR
;
A
#
# COMPACT_ATOMS: atom_id res chain seq x y z
N MET A 1 -35.62 30.23 70.47
CA MET A 1 -36.00 30.68 69.12
C MET A 1 -34.93 30.20 68.14
N THR A 2 -35.20 29.12 67.42
CA THR A 2 -34.50 28.75 66.18
C THR A 2 -35.41 27.79 65.41
N SER A 3 -35.94 28.28 64.30
CA SER A 3 -36.86 27.57 63.42
C SER A 3 -36.05 26.73 62.42
N ALA A 4 -36.35 25.44 62.31
CA ALA A 4 -35.77 24.58 61.28
C ALA A 4 -36.64 24.62 60.02
N MET A 5 -36.07 25.05 58.89
CA MET A 5 -36.74 25.08 57.59
C MET A 5 -36.68 23.70 56.90
N PRO A 6 -37.70 23.31 56.10
CA PRO A 6 -37.68 22.06 55.36
C PRO A 6 -36.89 22.18 54.05
N VAL A 7 -36.13 21.12 53.72
CA VAL A 7 -35.38 20.95 52.47
C VAL A 7 -36.34 20.52 51.36
N ALA A 8 -36.33 21.23 50.22
CA ALA A 8 -37.10 20.90 49.03
C ALA A 8 -36.47 19.72 48.24
N PRO A 9 -37.26 18.88 47.55
CA PRO A 9 -36.74 17.78 46.76
C PRO A 9 -36.08 18.28 45.47
N ILE A 10 -34.94 17.68 45.14
CA ILE A 10 -34.13 17.97 43.96
C ILE A 10 -34.89 17.46 42.73
N SER A 11 -35.24 18.38 41.83
CA SER A 11 -35.87 18.11 40.53
C SER A 11 -35.01 17.15 39.71
N GLY A 12 -35.63 16.07 39.22
CA GLY A 12 -34.97 15.02 38.45
C GLY A 12 -34.25 15.55 37.20
N ALA A 13 -33.02 15.10 37.01
CA ALA A 13 -32.28 15.30 35.77
C ALA A 13 -32.98 14.60 34.60
N PRO A 14 -33.01 15.19 33.39
CA PRO A 14 -33.59 14.52 32.22
C PRO A 14 -32.78 13.27 31.89
N ARG A 15 -33.50 12.15 31.68
CA ARG A 15 -32.95 10.89 31.18
C ARG A 15 -32.31 11.16 29.81
N PRO A 16 -31.06 10.74 29.53
CA PRO A 16 -30.49 10.90 28.20
C PRO A 16 -31.34 10.11 27.19
N PRO A 17 -31.52 10.63 25.96
CA PRO A 17 -32.23 9.89 24.93
C PRO A 17 -31.50 8.57 24.68
N ALA A 18 -32.27 7.50 24.55
CA ALA A 18 -31.75 6.19 24.17
C ALA A 18 -30.92 6.36 22.90
N ALA A 19 -29.61 6.14 23.00
CA ALA A 19 -28.77 5.98 21.83
C ALA A 19 -29.38 4.83 21.04
N ALA A 20 -29.94 5.15 19.87
CA ALA A 20 -30.24 4.15 18.86
C ALA A 20 -28.91 3.48 18.53
N SER A 21 -28.67 2.34 19.17
CA SER A 21 -27.62 1.42 18.78
C SER A 21 -27.98 0.96 17.38
N ALA A 22 -27.47 1.68 16.38
CA ALA A 22 -27.48 1.25 15.00
C ALA A 22 -26.55 0.03 14.92
N HIS A 23 -27.07 -1.12 15.34
CA HIS A 23 -26.55 -2.39 14.88
C HIS A 23 -26.85 -2.44 13.39
N SER A 24 -25.86 -2.04 12.59
CA SER A 24 -25.85 -2.30 11.16
C SER A 24 -26.13 -3.79 10.99
N THR A 25 -27.26 -4.11 10.38
CA THR A 25 -27.60 -5.47 10.00
C THR A 25 -26.43 -6.07 9.21
N PRO A 26 -26.03 -7.34 9.46
CA PRO A 26 -24.99 -7.98 8.68
C PRO A 26 -25.31 -7.87 7.19
N SER A 27 -24.44 -7.21 6.42
CA SER A 27 -24.59 -7.07 4.98
C SER A 27 -24.67 -8.46 4.35
N THR A 28 -25.66 -8.71 3.49
CA THR A 28 -25.72 -10.01 2.82
C THR A 28 -24.63 -10.11 1.74
N PRO A 29 -24.22 -11.31 1.30
CA PRO A 29 -23.25 -11.45 0.22
C PRO A 29 -23.66 -10.73 -1.09
N LYS A 30 -24.97 -10.58 -1.34
CA LYS A 30 -25.50 -9.81 -2.48
C LYS A 30 -25.28 -8.31 -2.32
N ASP A 31 -25.34 -7.80 -1.09
CA ASP A 31 -25.11 -6.39 -0.79
C ASP A 31 -23.61 -6.08 -0.93
N ILE A 32 -22.74 -6.98 -0.45
CA ILE A 32 -21.28 -6.84 -0.57
C ILE A 32 -20.84 -6.81 -2.04
N ARG A 33 -21.34 -7.72 -2.88
CA ARG A 33 -21.06 -7.70 -4.33
C ARG A 33 -21.49 -6.37 -4.96
N ARG A 34 -22.65 -5.84 -4.58
CA ARG A 34 -23.14 -4.55 -5.08
C ARG A 34 -22.26 -3.39 -4.62
N GLU A 35 -21.77 -3.43 -3.39
CA GLU A 35 -20.81 -2.45 -2.87
C GLU A 35 -19.50 -2.48 -3.68
N VAL A 36 -18.93 -3.67 -3.93
CA VAL A 36 -17.72 -3.81 -4.77
C VAL A 36 -17.96 -3.22 -6.16
N GLN A 37 -19.09 -3.53 -6.80
CA GLN A 37 -19.41 -3.01 -8.13
C GLN A 37 -19.58 -1.49 -8.15
N LYS A 38 -20.20 -0.92 -7.10
CA LYS A 38 -20.33 0.52 -6.92
C LYS A 38 -18.96 1.18 -6.81
N GLU A 39 -18.04 0.59 -6.05
CA GLU A 39 -16.69 1.16 -5.92
C GLU A 39 -15.87 1.02 -7.21
N ILE A 40 -16.05 -0.05 -8.00
CA ILE A 40 -15.49 -0.14 -9.36
C ILE A 40 -15.94 1.05 -10.22
N THR A 41 -17.23 1.37 -10.23
CA THR A 41 -17.74 2.53 -10.98
C THR A 41 -17.16 3.85 -10.45
N ASN A 42 -16.99 3.99 -9.14
CA ASN A 42 -16.42 5.20 -8.54
C ASN A 42 -14.93 5.39 -8.88
N LEU A 43 -14.16 4.32 -9.01
CA LEU A 43 -12.77 4.36 -9.49
C LEU A 43 -12.64 4.93 -10.92
N GLU A 44 -13.70 4.84 -11.73
CA GLU A 44 -13.72 5.31 -13.13
C GLU A 44 -14.37 6.69 -13.30
N SER A 45 -14.72 7.35 -12.19
CA SER A 45 -15.53 8.58 -12.20
C SER A 45 -14.80 9.82 -12.74
N GLY A 46 -13.46 9.83 -12.72
CA GLY A 46 -12.63 10.99 -13.04
C GLY A 46 -12.59 12.06 -11.93
N ASP A 47 -13.47 11.97 -10.92
CA ASP A 47 -13.39 12.80 -9.73
C ASP A 47 -12.40 12.17 -8.75
N GLN A 48 -11.25 12.83 -8.56
CA GLN A 48 -10.17 12.27 -7.77
C GLN A 48 -10.52 12.04 -6.30
N VAL A 49 -11.45 12.81 -5.72
CA VAL A 49 -11.91 12.59 -4.34
C VAL A 49 -12.77 11.34 -4.28
N VAL A 50 -13.67 11.16 -5.24
CA VAL A 50 -14.52 9.96 -5.36
C VAL A 50 -13.65 8.72 -5.59
N MET A 51 -12.68 8.80 -6.50
CA MET A 51 -11.74 7.71 -6.79
C MET A 51 -10.90 7.32 -5.56
N ALA A 52 -10.35 8.31 -4.83
CA ALA A 52 -9.56 8.05 -3.64
C ALA A 52 -10.40 7.40 -2.53
N ASN A 53 -11.64 7.85 -2.35
CA ASN A 53 -12.58 7.25 -1.39
C ASN A 53 -12.97 5.83 -1.80
N ALA A 54 -13.17 5.57 -3.10
CA ALA A 54 -13.49 4.24 -3.60
C ALA A 54 -12.36 3.25 -3.33
N ALA A 55 -11.12 3.63 -3.63
CA ALA A 55 -9.94 2.82 -3.32
C ALA A 55 -9.84 2.56 -1.80
N ALA A 56 -10.10 3.55 -0.95
CA ALA A 56 -10.13 3.36 0.51
C ALA A 56 -11.27 2.42 0.97
N SER A 57 -12.46 2.51 0.37
CA SER A 57 -13.57 1.58 0.64
C SER A 57 -13.22 0.14 0.25
N ILE A 58 -12.48 -0.04 -0.85
CA ILE A 58 -12.02 -1.35 -1.31
C ILE A 58 -11.05 -1.98 -0.29
N VAL A 59 -10.18 -1.20 0.38
CA VAL A 59 -9.34 -1.70 1.49
C VAL A 59 -10.21 -2.37 2.56
N MET A 60 -11.31 -1.72 2.95
CA MET A 60 -12.23 -2.28 3.94
C MET A 60 -12.97 -3.51 3.40
N LEU A 61 -13.42 -3.49 2.15
CA LEU A 61 -14.09 -4.63 1.52
C LEU A 61 -13.18 -5.86 1.41
N ALA A 62 -11.87 -5.66 1.19
CA ALA A 62 -10.89 -6.74 1.16
C ALA A 62 -10.75 -7.50 2.49
N THR A 63 -11.21 -6.92 3.60
CA THR A 63 -11.25 -7.61 4.91
C THR A 63 -12.45 -8.55 5.07
N LEU A 64 -13.40 -8.52 4.14
CA LEU A 64 -14.63 -9.32 4.19
C LEU A 64 -14.46 -10.59 3.33
N PRO A 65 -14.54 -11.80 3.91
CA PRO A 65 -14.43 -13.04 3.14
C PRO A 65 -15.47 -13.15 2.01
N ASP A 66 -16.68 -12.64 2.24
CA ASP A 66 -17.76 -12.64 1.25
C ASP A 66 -17.49 -11.71 0.04
N ALA A 67 -16.53 -10.79 0.15
CA ALA A 67 -16.13 -9.91 -0.95
C ALA A 67 -15.15 -10.59 -1.92
N VAL A 68 -14.35 -11.57 -1.45
CA VAL A 68 -13.30 -12.26 -2.23
C VAL A 68 -13.76 -12.65 -3.65
N PRO A 69 -14.93 -13.26 -3.87
CA PRO A 69 -15.37 -13.66 -5.21
C PRO A 69 -15.64 -12.50 -6.19
N SER A 70 -15.61 -11.25 -5.72
CA SER A 70 -15.85 -10.05 -6.54
C SER A 70 -14.62 -9.12 -6.63
N LEU A 71 -13.60 -9.34 -5.79
CA LEU A 71 -12.42 -8.46 -5.72
C LEU A 71 -11.45 -8.66 -6.88
N GLU A 72 -11.46 -9.81 -7.55
CA GLU A 72 -10.58 -10.07 -8.71
C GLU A 72 -10.79 -9.02 -9.82
N GLU A 73 -12.05 -8.62 -10.07
CA GLU A 73 -12.41 -7.61 -11.08
C GLU A 73 -11.90 -6.19 -10.75
N VAL A 74 -11.53 -5.95 -9.48
CA VAL A 74 -11.05 -4.65 -9.00
C VAL A 74 -9.58 -4.43 -9.37
N ILE A 75 -8.78 -5.50 -9.37
CA ILE A 75 -7.33 -5.45 -9.66
C ILE A 75 -7.01 -4.70 -10.96
N PRO A 76 -7.58 -5.05 -12.13
CA PRO A 76 -7.28 -4.36 -13.39
C PRO A 76 -7.76 -2.91 -13.43
N ARG A 77 -8.59 -2.47 -12.48
CA ARG A 77 -9.07 -1.08 -12.35
C ARG A 77 -8.14 -0.23 -11.48
N LEU A 78 -7.52 -0.85 -10.48
CA LEU A 78 -6.58 -0.17 -9.59
C LEU A 78 -5.18 -0.05 -10.19
N VAL A 79 -4.71 -1.04 -10.94
CA VAL A 79 -3.33 -1.06 -11.48
C VAL A 79 -3.01 0.17 -12.35
N PRO A 80 -3.87 0.60 -13.30
CA PRO A 80 -3.60 1.80 -14.11
C PRO A 80 -3.46 3.08 -13.27
N LEU A 81 -4.14 3.16 -12.12
CA LEU A 81 -4.06 4.32 -11.22
C LEU A 81 -2.66 4.48 -10.63
N LEU A 82 -1.91 3.38 -10.47
CA LEU A 82 -0.51 3.39 -10.05
C LEU A 82 0.43 3.93 -11.12
N GLN A 83 -0.01 4.21 -12.33
CA GLN A 83 0.85 4.66 -13.44
C GLN A 83 0.49 6.06 -13.93
N ASP A 84 -0.75 6.48 -13.73
CA ASP A 84 -1.23 7.78 -14.18
C ASP A 84 -0.67 8.92 -13.30
N LYS A 85 0.23 9.70 -13.89
CA LYS A 85 0.89 10.87 -13.26
C LYS A 85 -0.03 12.07 -13.10
N SER A 86 -1.19 12.10 -13.78
CA SER A 86 -2.17 13.18 -13.66
C SER A 86 -3.05 13.04 -12.41
N LEU A 87 -3.08 11.85 -11.80
CA LEU A 87 -3.83 11.59 -10.58
C LEU A 87 -3.11 12.15 -9.37
N SER A 88 -3.89 12.63 -8.39
CA SER A 88 -3.35 13.02 -7.10
C SER A 88 -2.75 11.84 -6.37
N VAL A 89 -1.79 12.18 -5.52
CA VAL A 89 -1.12 11.24 -4.64
C VAL A 89 -2.08 10.46 -3.73
N HIS A 90 -3.22 11.03 -3.36
CA HIS A 90 -4.22 10.36 -2.54
C HIS A 90 -4.88 9.18 -3.26
N VAL A 91 -5.17 9.33 -4.56
CA VAL A 91 -5.72 8.23 -5.38
C VAL A 91 -4.69 7.11 -5.46
N GLN A 92 -3.45 7.44 -5.82
CA GLN A 92 -2.37 6.46 -5.94
C GLN A 92 -2.09 5.74 -4.62
N ARG A 93 -2.00 6.49 -3.52
CA ARG A 93 -1.73 5.94 -2.17
C ARG A 93 -2.80 4.95 -1.75
N ASN A 94 -4.08 5.31 -1.96
CA ASN A 94 -5.19 4.44 -1.59
C ASN A 94 -5.31 3.26 -2.54
N ALA A 95 -4.96 3.41 -3.83
CA ALA A 95 -4.89 2.30 -4.78
C ALA A 95 -3.80 1.29 -4.40
N CYS A 96 -2.59 1.74 -3.99
CA CYS A 96 -1.56 0.86 -3.44
C CYS A 96 -2.07 0.07 -2.23
N ALA A 97 -2.71 0.75 -1.27
CA ALA A 97 -3.26 0.10 -0.08
C ALA A 97 -4.34 -0.93 -0.43
N ALA A 98 -5.23 -0.60 -1.36
CA ALA A 98 -6.30 -1.48 -1.82
C ALA A 98 -5.73 -2.74 -2.49
N LEU A 99 -4.76 -2.59 -3.39
CA LEU A 99 -4.08 -3.72 -4.04
C LEU A 99 -3.38 -4.61 -3.02
N THR A 100 -2.66 -4.01 -2.07
CA THR A 100 -1.98 -4.75 -0.98
C THR A 100 -2.99 -5.54 -0.14
N SER A 101 -4.13 -4.94 0.18
CA SER A 101 -5.20 -5.60 0.95
C SER A 101 -5.85 -6.74 0.17
N ILE A 102 -6.11 -6.54 -1.13
CA ILE A 102 -6.65 -7.59 -2.02
C ILE A 102 -5.70 -8.77 -2.12
N MET A 103 -4.40 -8.52 -2.32
CA MET A 103 -3.38 -9.58 -2.40
C MET A 103 -3.25 -10.37 -1.09
N THR A 104 -3.53 -9.73 0.05
CA THR A 104 -3.47 -10.37 1.37
C THR A 104 -4.76 -11.12 1.73
N ALA A 105 -5.88 -10.78 1.09
CA ALA A 105 -7.20 -11.31 1.43
C ALA A 105 -7.37 -12.80 1.10
N ASP A 106 -6.85 -13.25 -0.05
CA ASP A 106 -6.95 -14.64 -0.49
C ASP A 106 -5.84 -14.99 -1.49
N HIS A 107 -5.38 -16.25 -1.49
CA HIS A 107 -4.31 -16.70 -2.39
C HIS A 107 -4.70 -16.63 -3.87
N SER A 108 -5.98 -16.84 -4.22
CA SER A 108 -6.44 -16.69 -5.62
C SER A 108 -6.32 -15.24 -6.10
N LEU A 109 -6.62 -14.26 -5.24
CA LEU A 109 -6.46 -12.84 -5.52
C LEU A 109 -4.99 -12.43 -5.61
N TYR A 110 -4.14 -12.98 -4.76
CA TYR A 110 -2.68 -12.85 -4.89
C TYR A 110 -2.21 -13.29 -6.28
N LEU A 111 -2.61 -14.49 -6.73
CA LEU A 111 -2.21 -15.02 -8.03
C LEU A 111 -2.74 -14.16 -9.19
N ALA A 112 -3.96 -13.63 -9.07
CA ALA A 112 -4.52 -12.71 -10.06
C ALA A 112 -3.71 -11.41 -10.13
N ALA A 113 -3.34 -10.84 -8.98
CA ALA A 113 -2.51 -9.64 -8.91
C ALA A 113 -1.10 -9.87 -9.49
N ALA A 114 -0.44 -10.95 -9.11
CA ALA A 114 0.90 -11.30 -9.61
C ALA A 114 0.94 -11.49 -11.13
N LYS A 115 -0.15 -11.94 -11.74
CA LYS A 115 -0.29 -12.09 -13.20
C LYS A 115 -0.74 -10.81 -13.91
N THR A 116 -1.15 -9.78 -13.17
CA THR A 116 -1.62 -8.55 -13.76
C THR A 116 -0.43 -7.75 -14.28
N ALA A 117 -0.42 -7.51 -15.59
CA ALA A 117 0.63 -6.75 -16.25
C ALA A 117 0.82 -5.39 -15.58
N THR A 118 2.08 -4.96 -15.50
CA THR A 118 2.51 -3.65 -15.01
C THR A 118 2.20 -3.30 -13.54
N LEU A 119 1.62 -4.22 -12.75
CA LEU A 119 1.43 -4.02 -11.30
C LEU A 119 2.77 -3.73 -10.60
N ALA A 120 3.77 -4.59 -10.82
CA ALA A 120 5.09 -4.45 -10.22
C ALA A 120 5.78 -3.12 -10.62
N GLU A 121 5.70 -2.76 -11.91
CA GLU A 121 6.21 -1.48 -12.42
C GLU A 121 5.52 -0.28 -11.78
N GLY A 122 4.19 -0.34 -11.63
CA GLY A 122 3.39 0.69 -10.97
C GLY A 122 3.79 0.88 -9.50
N LEU A 123 4.00 -0.22 -8.77
CA LEU A 123 4.47 -0.17 -7.38
C LEU A 123 5.88 0.42 -7.31
N VAL A 124 6.81 0.00 -8.17
CA VAL A 124 8.18 0.53 -8.23
C VAL A 124 8.18 2.03 -8.55
N ARG A 125 7.32 2.48 -9.47
CA ARG A 125 7.16 3.89 -9.78
C ARG A 125 6.65 4.68 -8.56
N CYS A 126 5.62 4.17 -7.88
CA CYS A 126 5.08 4.80 -6.68
C CYS A 126 6.11 4.87 -5.54
N LEU A 127 7.00 3.88 -5.43
CA LEU A 127 8.10 3.86 -4.47
C LEU A 127 9.15 4.95 -4.76
N LYS A 128 9.56 5.08 -6.03
CA LYS A 128 10.62 6.01 -6.45
C LYS A 128 10.13 7.46 -6.56
N GLY A 129 8.84 7.64 -6.82
CA GLY A 129 8.27 8.92 -7.25
C GLY A 129 8.77 9.32 -8.65
N ASP A 130 8.39 10.52 -9.09
CA ASP A 130 8.69 11.02 -10.43
C ASP A 130 10.02 11.81 -10.53
N GLY A 131 10.85 11.81 -9.48
CA GLY A 131 12.19 12.42 -9.48
C GLY A 131 12.24 13.95 -9.35
N GLU A 132 11.09 14.64 -9.38
CA GLU A 132 11.03 16.12 -9.36
C GLU A 132 10.55 16.74 -8.03
N SER A 133 10.21 15.92 -7.03
CA SER A 133 9.79 16.40 -5.70
C SER A 133 10.05 15.37 -4.59
N HIS A 134 9.92 15.80 -3.33
CA HIS A 134 9.84 14.87 -2.20
C HIS A 134 8.69 13.91 -2.43
N VAL A 135 9.01 12.61 -2.50
CA VAL A 135 8.00 11.56 -2.67
C VAL A 135 7.12 11.51 -1.43
N ASP A 136 5.80 11.36 -1.62
CA ASP A 136 4.87 11.23 -0.51
C ASP A 136 5.16 9.96 0.29
N LYS A 137 5.44 10.13 1.58
CA LYS A 137 5.84 9.04 2.48
C LYS A 137 4.76 7.96 2.58
N GLY A 138 3.48 8.33 2.57
CA GLY A 138 2.39 7.37 2.62
C GLY A 138 2.30 6.54 1.35
N LEU A 139 2.53 7.15 0.19
CA LEU A 139 2.61 6.44 -1.09
C LEU A 139 3.81 5.48 -1.10
N GLN A 140 4.99 5.91 -0.67
CA GLN A 140 6.18 5.05 -0.61
C GLN A 140 5.97 3.86 0.32
N LEU A 141 5.39 4.09 1.50
CA LEU A 141 5.07 3.04 2.47
C LEU A 141 4.13 2.00 1.83
N ASN A 142 3.02 2.44 1.24
CA ASN A 142 2.07 1.49 0.64
C ASN A 142 2.64 0.78 -0.59
N ALA A 143 3.52 1.42 -1.35
CA ALA A 143 4.21 0.80 -2.47
C ALA A 143 5.22 -0.26 -1.99
N ALA A 144 6.00 0.03 -0.95
CA ALA A 144 6.91 -0.92 -0.32
C ALA A 144 6.14 -2.13 0.25
N ALA A 145 5.01 -1.90 0.92
CA ALA A 145 4.14 -2.97 1.42
C ALA A 145 3.60 -3.86 0.29
N GLY A 146 3.14 -3.26 -0.81
CA GLY A 146 2.69 -4.01 -2.00
C GLY A 146 3.81 -4.86 -2.62
N ILE A 147 5.04 -4.32 -2.70
CA ILE A 147 6.22 -5.05 -3.16
C ILE A 147 6.55 -6.20 -2.20
N SER A 148 6.53 -5.95 -0.89
CA SER A 148 6.76 -6.96 0.15
C SER A 148 5.79 -8.13 -0.01
N VAL A 149 4.49 -7.86 -0.13
CA VAL A 149 3.46 -8.90 -0.33
C VAL A 149 3.70 -9.69 -1.61
N LEU A 150 3.98 -9.04 -2.74
CA LEU A 150 4.31 -9.75 -3.98
C LEU A 150 5.53 -10.65 -3.81
N ALA A 151 6.58 -10.16 -3.14
CA ALA A 151 7.83 -10.88 -2.93
C ALA A 151 7.71 -12.08 -1.98
N GLN A 152 6.60 -12.23 -1.24
CA GLN A 152 6.43 -13.35 -0.31
C GLN A 152 6.30 -14.72 -1.01
N ASN A 153 5.83 -14.77 -2.26
CA ASN A 153 5.69 -16.02 -3.02
C ASN A 153 6.39 -15.93 -4.38
N VAL A 154 6.71 -17.10 -4.94
CA VAL A 154 7.52 -17.23 -6.16
C VAL A 154 6.85 -16.62 -7.38
N GLU A 155 5.52 -16.62 -7.43
CA GLU A 155 4.74 -16.08 -8.55
C GLU A 155 4.88 -14.55 -8.68
N GLY A 156 5.12 -13.84 -7.57
CA GLY A 156 5.37 -12.40 -7.60
C GLY A 156 6.82 -12.02 -7.93
N LEU A 157 7.77 -12.96 -7.84
CA LEU A 157 9.19 -12.66 -8.03
C LEU A 157 9.53 -12.25 -9.46
N LEU A 158 9.04 -12.99 -10.46
CA LEU A 158 9.35 -12.69 -11.87
C LEU A 158 8.88 -11.27 -12.26
N PRO A 159 7.62 -10.85 -12.03
CA PRO A 159 7.19 -9.47 -12.28
C PRO A 159 8.01 -8.42 -11.52
N LEU A 160 8.37 -8.69 -10.26
CA LEU A 160 9.20 -7.77 -9.46
C LEU A 160 10.62 -7.66 -10.00
N GLN A 161 11.17 -8.74 -10.53
CA GLN A 161 12.50 -8.79 -11.11
C GLN A 161 12.53 -8.02 -12.44
N GLU A 162 11.52 -8.21 -13.29
CA GLU A 162 11.32 -7.44 -14.54
C GLU A 162 11.15 -5.94 -14.26
N ALA A 163 10.49 -5.57 -13.16
CA ALA A 163 10.31 -4.18 -12.74
C ALA A 163 11.52 -3.58 -11.98
N GLU A 164 12.63 -4.32 -11.84
CA GLU A 164 13.83 -3.91 -11.08
C GLU A 164 13.53 -3.52 -9.61
N ALA A 165 12.56 -4.17 -8.97
CA ALA A 165 12.06 -3.77 -7.65
C ALA A 165 13.13 -3.80 -6.56
N GLU A 166 13.99 -4.82 -6.51
CA GLU A 166 15.09 -4.89 -5.54
C GLU A 166 16.00 -3.66 -5.62
N THR A 167 16.40 -3.26 -6.83
CA THR A 167 17.26 -2.09 -7.06
C THR A 167 16.55 -0.81 -6.61
N ALA A 168 15.25 -0.70 -6.89
CA ALA A 168 14.44 0.44 -6.49
C ALA A 168 14.31 0.56 -4.97
N VAL A 169 14.08 -0.55 -4.26
CA VAL A 169 13.99 -0.59 -2.79
C VAL A 169 15.33 -0.21 -2.16
N ILE A 170 16.44 -0.83 -2.59
CA ILE A 170 17.79 -0.52 -2.07
C ILE A 170 18.12 0.97 -2.28
N SER A 171 17.87 1.48 -3.48
CA SER A 171 18.18 2.87 -3.81
C SER A 171 17.35 3.86 -2.98
N SER A 172 16.08 3.55 -2.74
CA SER A 172 15.17 4.40 -1.96
C SER A 172 15.47 4.37 -0.46
N LEU A 173 15.89 3.22 0.08
CA LEU A 173 16.24 3.07 1.49
C LEU A 173 17.35 4.03 1.94
N CYS A 174 18.28 4.38 1.03
CA CYS A 174 19.37 5.29 1.31
C CYS A 174 18.99 6.77 1.29
N SER A 175 17.90 7.15 0.61
CA SER A 175 17.47 8.55 0.49
C SER A 175 16.30 8.91 1.40
N VAL A 176 15.54 7.93 1.87
CA VAL A 176 14.42 8.14 2.79
C VAL A 176 14.93 8.51 4.19
N ASP A 177 14.23 9.44 4.84
CA ASP A 177 14.47 9.85 6.23
C ASP A 177 13.49 9.20 7.23
N ASP A 178 12.30 8.85 6.76
CA ASP A 178 11.20 8.31 7.57
C ASP A 178 11.47 6.88 8.05
N ALA A 179 11.37 6.67 9.36
CA ALA A 179 11.63 5.37 9.97
C ALA A 179 10.63 4.30 9.54
N SER A 180 9.35 4.66 9.41
CA SER A 180 8.28 3.72 9.05
C SER A 180 8.42 3.26 7.60
N VAL A 181 8.76 4.20 6.69
CA VAL A 181 9.03 3.85 5.29
C VAL A 181 10.28 2.96 5.18
N LYS A 182 11.32 3.22 5.98
CA LYS A 182 12.52 2.35 6.02
C LYS A 182 12.21 0.94 6.49
N GLU A 183 11.43 0.80 7.56
CA GLU A 183 11.02 -0.49 8.10
C GLU A 183 10.30 -1.32 7.02
N GLU A 184 9.32 -0.72 6.34
CA GLU A 184 8.58 -1.39 5.27
C GLU A 184 9.48 -1.77 4.06
N MET A 185 10.43 -0.90 3.71
CA MET A 185 11.42 -1.22 2.68
C MET A 185 12.33 -2.38 3.09
N VAL A 186 12.72 -2.45 4.37
CA VAL A 186 13.49 -3.59 4.89
C VAL A 186 12.66 -4.86 4.87
N ASP A 187 11.38 -4.80 5.22
CA ASP A 187 10.47 -5.95 5.14
C ASP A 187 10.35 -6.47 3.69
N ALA A 188 10.28 -5.57 2.70
CA ALA A 188 10.32 -5.95 1.30
C ALA A 188 11.64 -6.67 0.92
N LEU A 189 12.79 -6.18 1.38
CA LEU A 189 14.09 -6.86 1.16
C LEU A 189 14.16 -8.21 1.87
N CYS A 190 13.59 -8.34 3.06
CA CYS A 190 13.47 -9.60 3.78
C CYS A 190 12.60 -10.60 3.01
N ALA A 191 11.49 -10.14 2.41
CA ALA A 191 10.64 -10.98 1.57
C ALA A 191 11.40 -11.51 0.33
N PHE A 192 12.17 -10.66 -0.35
CA PHE A 192 13.07 -11.13 -1.42
C PHE A 192 14.09 -12.16 -0.91
N ALA A 193 14.75 -11.88 0.22
CA ALA A 193 15.77 -12.74 0.79
C ALA A 193 15.24 -14.09 1.31
N ALA A 194 13.92 -14.24 1.48
CA ALA A 194 13.32 -15.52 1.84
C ALA A 194 13.61 -16.60 0.78
N HIS A 195 13.73 -16.20 -0.50
CA HIS A 195 13.99 -17.07 -1.64
C HIS A 195 15.48 -17.25 -1.88
N ALA A 196 15.94 -18.51 -1.92
CA ALA A 196 17.37 -18.84 -1.98
C ALA A 196 18.08 -18.23 -3.20
N ASP A 197 17.41 -18.23 -4.36
CA ASP A 197 17.95 -17.73 -5.62
C ASP A 197 18.17 -16.21 -5.62
N ASN A 198 17.40 -15.47 -4.81
CA ASN A 198 17.51 -14.02 -4.70
C ASN A 198 18.55 -13.58 -3.67
N ARG A 199 18.93 -14.42 -2.70
CA ARG A 199 19.87 -14.05 -1.62
C ARG A 199 21.22 -13.58 -2.14
N GLU A 200 21.79 -14.32 -3.08
CA GLU A 200 23.10 -13.99 -3.66
C GLU A 200 23.03 -12.69 -4.48
N SER A 201 21.96 -12.53 -5.29
CA SER A 201 21.74 -11.31 -6.05
C SER A 201 21.59 -10.08 -5.14
N LEU A 202 20.80 -10.22 -4.07
CA LEU A 202 20.59 -9.18 -3.07
C LEU A 202 21.89 -8.81 -2.36
N PHE A 203 22.67 -9.81 -1.93
CA PHE A 203 23.97 -9.59 -1.27
C PHE A 203 24.94 -8.82 -2.18
N GLN A 204 25.04 -9.20 -3.46
CA GLN A 204 25.87 -8.51 -4.43
C GLN A 204 25.40 -7.06 -4.65
N LYS A 205 24.09 -6.83 -4.83
CA LYS A 205 23.53 -5.49 -5.05
C LYS A 205 23.75 -4.57 -3.85
N VAL A 206 23.47 -5.06 -2.64
CA VAL A 206 23.68 -4.30 -1.40
C VAL A 206 25.16 -3.94 -1.24
N ASN A 207 26.09 -4.89 -1.44
CA ASN A 207 27.53 -4.62 -1.35
C ASN A 207 28.04 -3.65 -2.41
N LEU A 208 27.60 -3.79 -3.67
CA LEU A 208 27.93 -2.85 -4.74
C LEU A 208 27.44 -1.44 -4.42
N PHE A 209 26.23 -1.33 -3.86
CA PHE A 209 25.64 -0.05 -3.51
C PHE A 209 26.38 0.63 -2.35
N TYR A 210 26.66 -0.10 -1.26
CA TYR A 210 27.47 0.41 -0.15
C TYR A 210 28.88 0.80 -0.59
N SER A 211 29.53 0.02 -1.46
CA SER A 211 30.88 0.31 -1.96
C SER A 211 30.91 1.63 -2.75
N ARG A 212 29.86 1.93 -3.51
CA ARG A 212 29.73 3.18 -4.30
C ARG A 212 29.36 4.41 -3.46
N HIS A 213 28.83 4.23 -2.25
CA HIS A 213 28.33 5.34 -1.41
C HIS A 213 29.13 5.59 -0.13
N LEU A 214 29.85 4.59 0.38
CA LEU A 214 30.77 4.75 1.52
C LEU A 214 32.22 5.07 1.10
N ASN A 215 32.57 4.91 -0.19
CA ASN A 215 33.87 5.27 -0.75
C ASN A 215 33.70 6.15 -2.01
N PRO A 216 33.47 7.46 -1.87
CA PRO A 216 33.42 8.37 -3.02
C PRO A 216 34.81 8.61 -3.66
N GLU A 217 35.91 8.08 -3.11
CA GLU A 217 37.29 8.27 -3.60
C GLU A 217 37.83 7.12 -4.46
N VAL A 218 36.99 6.36 -5.16
CA VAL A 218 37.48 5.49 -6.24
C VAL A 218 36.78 5.85 -7.55
N THR A 219 37.06 7.06 -8.02
CA THR A 219 37.15 7.30 -9.45
C THR A 219 38.29 6.43 -9.94
N ILE A 220 37.99 5.28 -10.54
CA ILE A 220 38.99 4.56 -11.33
C ILE A 220 39.33 5.49 -12.48
N SER A 221 40.40 6.25 -12.32
CA SER A 221 41.12 6.84 -13.44
C SER A 221 41.55 5.65 -14.28
N GLU A 222 40.85 5.40 -15.39
CA GLU A 222 41.39 4.56 -16.45
C GLU A 222 42.61 5.30 -17.00
N ASP A 223 43.75 5.06 -16.36
CA ASP A 223 45.05 5.36 -16.92
C ASP A 223 45.15 4.60 -18.24
N SER A 224 45.11 5.38 -19.32
CA SER A 224 45.52 4.97 -20.65
C SER A 224 46.90 4.32 -20.59
N PRO A 225 47.07 3.07 -21.05
CA PRO A 225 48.41 2.58 -21.33
C PRO A 225 48.83 3.14 -22.69
N CYS A 226 49.46 4.31 -22.68
CA CYS A 226 50.47 4.60 -23.68
C CYS A 226 51.68 3.72 -23.40
N ARG A 227 51.77 2.58 -24.10
CA ARG A 227 52.99 2.05 -24.71
C ARG A 227 52.67 1.00 -25.76
#